data_AF-A0A4D4LGM1-F1
#
_entry.id   AF-A0A4D4LGM1-F1
#
_cell.length_a   1.000
_cell.length_b   1.000
_cell.length_c   1.000
_cell.angle_alpha   90.00
_cell.angle_beta   90.00
_cell.angle_gamma   90.00
#
_symmetry.space_group_name_H-M   'P 1'
#
loop_
_entity.id
_entity.type
_entity.pdbx_description
1 polymer ?
#
loop_
_entity_poly.entity_id
_entity_poly.type
_entity_poly.pdbx_seq_one_letter_code
_entity_poly.pdbx_strand_id
1 'polypeptide(L)'
;MPGVTLLGDAAHLMSPFAGAGANLAMLDGAELALALAAHDDLETALNAYETALFPRAEEAARQSADHLVDFFQPDALRIMRDSFTALTAGGADR
;
A
#
# COMPACT_ATOMS: atom_id res chain seq x y z
N MET A 1 -4.56 -20.29 6.63
CA MET A 1 -4.27 -21.48 7.48
C MET A 1 -4.53 -21.06 8.91
N PRO A 2 -5.11 -21.88 9.78
CA PRO A 2 -5.32 -21.49 11.17
C PRO A 2 -3.99 -21.08 11.83
N GLY A 3 -4.01 -19.98 12.55
CA GLY A 3 -2.91 -19.44 13.35
C GLY A 3 -1.77 -18.81 12.57
N VAL A 4 -1.91 -18.57 11.26
CA VAL A 4 -0.85 -18.01 10.41
C VAL A 4 -1.43 -16.94 9.49
N THR A 5 -0.75 -15.78 9.46
CA THR A 5 -1.01 -14.68 8.51
C THR A 5 0.28 -14.20 7.85
N LEU A 6 0.18 -13.28 6.89
CA LEU A 6 1.29 -12.65 6.18
C LEU A 6 1.28 -11.13 6.39
N LEU A 7 2.43 -10.49 6.19
CA LEU A 7 2.57 -9.02 6.20
C LEU A 7 3.64 -8.57 5.20
N GLY A 8 3.64 -7.28 4.84
CA GLY A 8 4.59 -6.69 3.91
C GLY A 8 4.60 -7.37 2.56
N ASP A 9 5.78 -7.48 1.94
CA ASP A 9 5.93 -8.10 0.60
C ASP A 9 5.42 -9.55 0.53
N ALA A 10 5.41 -10.28 1.65
CA ALA A 10 4.83 -11.62 1.69
C ALA A 10 3.29 -11.60 1.52
N ALA A 11 2.63 -10.54 1.99
CA ALA A 11 1.18 -10.37 1.87
C ALA A 11 0.77 -9.65 0.58
N HIS A 12 1.54 -8.65 0.13
CA HIS A 12 1.10 -7.73 -0.93
C HIS A 12 2.24 -7.16 -1.78
N LEU A 13 3.12 -8.02 -2.31
CA LEU A 13 4.15 -7.59 -3.25
C LEU A 13 3.58 -6.73 -4.39
N MET A 14 4.14 -5.53 -4.55
CA MET A 14 3.72 -4.55 -5.54
C MET A 14 4.92 -3.85 -6.18
N SER A 15 4.68 -3.14 -7.29
CA SER A 15 5.72 -2.34 -7.95
C SER A 15 6.23 -1.23 -7.00
N PRO A 16 7.51 -0.81 -7.11
CA PRO A 16 8.04 0.24 -6.25
C PRO A 16 7.59 1.66 -6.69
N PHE A 17 6.83 1.80 -7.78
CA PHE A 17 6.59 3.10 -8.45
C PHE A 17 5.54 3.99 -7.76
N ALA A 18 4.86 3.50 -6.72
CA ALA A 18 4.13 4.36 -5.77
C ALA A 18 4.93 4.67 -4.49
N GLY A 19 6.09 4.05 -4.28
CA GLY A 19 6.97 4.32 -3.13
C GLY A 19 6.42 3.91 -1.76
N ALA A 20 5.32 3.14 -1.70
CA ALA A 20 4.58 2.88 -0.46
C ALA A 20 5.03 1.60 0.29
N GLY A 21 5.71 0.66 -0.36
CA GLY A 21 5.90 -0.71 0.14
C GLY A 21 6.45 -0.81 1.57
N ALA A 22 7.58 -0.16 1.86
CA ALA A 22 8.20 -0.21 3.19
C ALA A 22 7.30 0.38 4.29
N ASN A 23 6.60 1.48 4.01
CA ASN A 23 5.68 2.10 4.96
C ASN A 23 4.47 1.20 5.22
N LEU A 24 3.96 0.53 4.19
CA LEU A 24 2.87 -0.43 4.33
C LEU A 24 3.30 -1.63 5.16
N ALA A 25 4.48 -2.20 4.91
CA ALA A 25 5.00 -3.31 5.71
C ALA A 25 5.16 -2.94 7.20
N MET A 26 5.62 -1.72 7.50
CA MET A 26 5.71 -1.23 8.88
C MET A 26 4.32 -1.05 9.52
N LEU A 27 3.37 -0.52 8.76
CA LEU A 27 1.98 -0.36 9.22
C LEU A 27 1.31 -1.71 9.49
N ASP A 28 1.52 -2.69 8.62
CA ASP A 28 1.01 -4.05 8.82
C ASP A 28 1.50 -4.65 10.14
N GLY A 29 2.80 -4.52 10.44
CA GLY A 29 3.38 -5.00 11.69
C GLY A 29 2.76 -4.33 12.91
N ALA A 30 2.53 -3.02 12.84
CA ALA A 30 1.89 -2.26 13.92
C ALA A 30 0.43 -2.70 14.13
N GLU A 31 -0.36 -2.82 13.05
CA GLU A 31 -1.76 -3.22 13.13
C GLU A 31 -1.93 -4.68 13.56
N LEU A 32 -1.07 -5.59 13.09
CA LEU A 32 -1.06 -6.98 13.55
C LEU A 32 -0.76 -7.05 15.06
N ALA A 33 0.24 -6.31 15.54
CA ALA A 33 0.56 -6.26 16.97
C ALA A 33 -0.61 -5.70 17.80
N LEU A 34 -1.29 -4.66 17.31
CA LEU A 34 -2.48 -4.10 17.96
C LEU A 34 -3.65 -5.08 17.97
N ALA A 35 -3.92 -5.77 16.88
CA ALA A 35 -4.98 -6.77 16.80
C ALA A 35 -4.71 -7.94 17.77
N LEU A 36 -3.48 -8.44 17.82
CA LEU A 36 -3.07 -9.48 18.76
C LEU A 36 -3.20 -9.05 20.23
N ALA A 37 -2.96 -7.77 20.54
CA ALA A 37 -3.11 -7.24 21.89
C ALA A 37 -4.58 -6.99 22.29
N ALA A 38 -5.48 -6.80 21.32
CA ALA A 38 -6.88 -6.45 21.55
C ALA A 38 -7.83 -7.66 21.63
N HIS A 39 -7.37 -8.85 21.25
CA HIS A 39 -8.21 -10.05 21.13
C HIS A 39 -7.56 -11.25 21.83
N ASP A 40 -8.35 -11.98 22.63
CA ASP A 40 -7.90 -13.20 23.31
C ASP A 40 -7.85 -14.43 22.37
N ASP A 41 -8.62 -14.39 21.29
CA ASP A 41 -8.67 -15.45 20.27
C ASP A 41 -7.80 -15.08 19.06
N LEU A 42 -6.86 -15.97 18.72
CA LEU A 42 -5.89 -15.73 17.65
C LEU A 42 -6.57 -15.58 16.30
N GLU A 43 -7.55 -16.42 15.97
CA GLU A 43 -8.24 -16.33 14.66
C GLU A 43 -9.01 -15.01 14.52
N THR A 44 -9.65 -14.57 15.61
CA THR A 44 -10.33 -13.27 15.65
C THR A 44 -9.34 -12.12 15.43
N ALA A 45 -8.18 -12.16 16.08
CA ALA A 45 -7.12 -11.16 15.90
C ALA A 45 -6.61 -11.11 14.45
N LEU A 46 -6.30 -12.27 13.87
CA LEU A 46 -5.80 -12.37 12.50
C LEU A 46 -6.84 -11.88 11.49
N ASN A 47 -8.11 -12.24 11.67
CA ASN A 47 -9.19 -11.81 10.79
C ASN A 47 -9.41 -10.28 10.88
N ALA A 48 -9.34 -9.70 12.08
CA ALA A 48 -9.44 -8.25 12.25
C ALA A 48 -8.32 -7.51 11.52
N TYR A 49 -7.09 -7.99 11.63
CA TYR A 49 -5.92 -7.47 10.91
C TYR A 49 -6.08 -7.62 9.38
N GLU A 50 -6.39 -8.81 8.90
CA GLU A 50 -6.53 -9.09 7.46
C GLU A 50 -7.65 -8.28 6.80
N THR A 51 -8.77 -8.10 7.53
CA THR A 51 -9.90 -7.26 7.07
C THR A 51 -9.49 -5.81 6.82
N ALA A 52 -8.58 -5.26 7.63
CA ALA A 52 -8.04 -3.91 7.43
C ALA A 52 -6.95 -3.87 6.35
N LEU A 53 -6.11 -4.92 6.28
CA LEU A 53 -5.01 -5.03 5.34
C LEU A 53 -5.47 -5.07 3.87
N PHE A 54 -6.44 -5.93 3.54
CA PHE A 54 -6.75 -6.24 2.13
C PHE A 54 -7.16 -5.00 1.30
N PRO A 55 -8.11 -4.14 1.74
CA PRO A 55 -8.51 -2.98 0.94
C PRO A 55 -7.37 -1.98 0.74
N ARG A 56 -6.53 -1.78 1.77
CA ARG A 56 -5.37 -0.90 1.68
C ARG A 56 -4.33 -1.45 0.69
N ALA A 57 -4.04 -2.74 0.78
CA ALA A 57 -3.08 -3.41 -0.08
C ALA A 57 -3.52 -3.37 -1.56
N GLU A 58 -4.80 -3.62 -1.82
CA GLU A 58 -5.37 -3.55 -3.17
C GLU A 58 -5.21 -2.15 -3.78
N GLU A 59 -5.57 -1.10 -3.04
CA GLU A 59 -5.46 0.27 -3.52
C GLU A 59 -4.01 0.66 -3.79
N ALA A 60 -3.08 0.31 -2.89
CA ALA A 60 -1.66 0.57 -3.07
C ALA A 60 -1.07 -0.20 -4.27
N ALA A 61 -1.46 -1.45 -4.46
CA ALA A 61 -1.03 -2.26 -5.60
C ALA A 61 -1.55 -1.69 -6.92
N ARG A 62 -2.82 -1.23 -6.96
CA ARG A 62 -3.43 -0.59 -8.12
C ARG A 62 -2.68 0.69 -8.50
N GLN A 63 -2.46 1.59 -7.54
CA GLN A 63 -1.69 2.82 -7.77
C GLN A 63 -0.26 2.53 -8.26
N SER A 64 0.39 1.53 -7.66
CA SER A 64 1.73 1.11 -8.06
C SER A 64 1.76 0.54 -9.48
N ALA A 65 0.72 -0.17 -9.90
CA ALA A 65 0.60 -0.69 -11.26
C ALA A 65 0.34 0.43 -12.28
N ASP A 66 -0.55 1.37 -11.95
CA ASP A 66 -0.84 2.54 -12.80
C ASP A 66 0.44 3.38 -13.00
N HIS A 67 1.18 3.66 -11.93
CA HIS A 67 2.45 4.39 -12.02
C HIS A 67 3.51 3.61 -12.81
N LEU A 68 3.59 2.29 -12.66
CA LEU A 68 4.51 1.49 -13.47
C LEU A 68 4.24 1.69 -14.98
N VAL A 69 2.97 1.73 -15.38
CA VAL A 69 2.60 2.02 -16.78
C VAL A 69 3.01 3.44 -17.16
N ASP A 70 2.74 4.43 -16.31
CA ASP A 70 3.10 5.84 -16.54
C ASP A 70 4.59 6.09 -16.74
N PHE A 71 5.44 5.38 -16.00
CA PHE A 71 6.89 5.55 -16.07
C PHE A 71 7.52 4.91 -17.30
N PHE A 72 6.86 3.94 -17.95
CA PHE A 72 7.47 3.15 -19.03
C PHE A 72 6.70 3.14 -20.36
N GLN A 73 5.55 3.78 -20.45
CA GLN A 73 4.84 3.95 -21.72
C GLN A 73 5.58 4.94 -22.66
N PRO A 74 5.36 4.90 -23.99
CA PRO A 74 6.09 5.75 -24.95
C PRO A 74 6.07 7.26 -24.63
N ASP A 75 4.99 7.72 -24.01
CA ASP A 75 4.77 9.11 -23.61
C ASP A 75 5.25 9.45 -22.19
N ALA A 76 5.98 8.56 -21.52
CA ALA A 76 6.32 8.65 -20.09
C ALA A 76 6.87 10.02 -19.67
N LEU A 77 7.80 10.61 -20.45
CA LEU A 77 8.37 11.93 -20.12
C LEU A 77 7.33 13.05 -20.12
N ARG A 78 6.36 13.01 -21.05
CA ARG A 78 5.27 13.97 -21.12
C ARG A 78 4.36 13.83 -19.91
N ILE A 79 3.99 12.59 -19.59
CA ILE A 79 3.12 12.25 -18.46
C ILE A 79 3.77 12.68 -17.15
N MET A 80 5.04 12.35 -16.93
CA MET A 80 5.79 12.74 -15.73
C MET A 80 5.88 14.27 -15.58
N ARG A 81 6.23 14.99 -16.65
CA ARG A 81 6.25 16.46 -16.63
C ARG A 81 4.88 17.03 -16.23
N ASP A 82 3.81 16.51 -16.81
CA ASP A 82 2.45 16.99 -16.56
C ASP A 82 2.06 16.73 -15.09
N SER A 83 2.37 15.55 -14.55
CA SER A 83 2.17 15.19 -13.14
C SER A 83 2.92 16.11 -12.17
N PHE A 84 4.20 16.42 -12.43
CA PHE A 84 4.98 17.35 -11.61
C PHE A 84 4.44 18.79 -11.69
N THR A 85 3.98 19.21 -12.86
CA THR A 85 3.37 20.53 -13.05
C THR A 85 2.05 20.63 -12.26
N ALA A 86 1.24 19.57 -12.26
CA ALA A 86 0.00 19.52 -11.48
C ALA A 86 0.26 19.57 -9.96
N LEU A 87 1.28 18.85 -9.47
CA LEU A 87 1.69 18.86 -8.06
C LEU A 87 2.11 20.26 -7.56
N THR A 88 2.80 21.02 -8.41
CA THR A 88 3.26 22.38 -8.07
C THR A 88 2.16 23.42 -8.19
N ALA A 89 1.24 23.27 -9.16
CA ALA A 89 0.09 24.15 -9.32
C ALA A 89 -0.94 24.01 -8.16
N GLY A 90 -1.12 22.80 -7.63
CA GLY A 90 -2.02 22.55 -6.49
C GLY A 90 -1.48 23.01 -5.12
N GLY A 91 -0.21 23.41 -5.04
CA GLY A 91 0.42 23.94 -3.83
C GLY A 91 0.29 25.46 -3.64
N ALA A 92 -0.20 26.19 -4.64
CA ALA A 92 -0.32 27.66 -4.59
C ALA A 92 -1.60 28.17 -3.90
N ASP A 93 -2.50 27.28 -3.48
CA ASP A 93 -3.82 27.60 -2.90
C ASP A 93 -4.00 27.04 -1.48
N ARG A 94 -2.90 26.84 -0.74
CA ARG A 94 -2.89 26.52 0.70
C ARG A 94 -1.93 27.41 1.49
#